data_AF-A0A176YIC4-F1
#
_entry.id   AF-A0A176YIC4-F1
#
_cell.length_a   1.000
_cell.length_b   1.000
_cell.length_c   1.000
_cell.angle_alpha   90.00
_cell.angle_beta   90.00
_cell.angle_gamma   90.00
#
_symmetry.space_group_name_H-M   'P 1'
#
loop_
_entity.id
_entity.type
_entity.pdbx_description
1 polymer ?
#
loop_
_entity_poly.entity_id
_entity_poly.type
_entity_poly.pdbx_seq_one_letter_code
_entity_poly.pdbx_strand_id
1 'polypeptide(L)' 'MAVDKITWDRVGRVTEPGRYMYTFGWLTITASDIAIWQQYPHAAFTLLAQRPPPGETVGREFYLGTFDIAPGARLPLTTH' A
#
# COMPACT_ATOMS: atom_id res chain seq x y z
N MET A 1 8.82 9.53 12.13
CA MET A 1 8.89 8.24 11.40
C MET A 1 7.68 8.18 10.50
N ALA A 2 7.84 8.42 9.20
CA ALA A 2 6.71 8.42 8.27
C ALA A 2 6.33 6.96 7.97
N VAL A 3 5.11 6.57 8.34
CA VAL A 3 4.48 5.37 7.79
C VAL A 3 4.15 5.68 6.34
N ASP A 4 4.88 5.07 5.40
CA ASP A 4 4.58 5.23 3.98
C ASP A 4 3.24 4.56 3.67
N LYS A 5 2.26 5.38 3.27
CA LYS A 5 0.99 4.88 2.71
C LYS A 5 1.11 4.79 1.19
N ILE A 6 0.55 3.72 0.63
CA ILE A 6 0.55 3.46 -0.81
C ILE A 6 -0.88 3.27 -1.31
N THR A 7 -1.26 4.08 -2.30
CA THR A 7 -2.56 4.03 -2.96
C THR A 7 -2.48 3.22 -4.25
N TRP A 8 -3.64 2.81 -4.78
CA TRP A 8 -3.70 2.06 -6.03
C TRP A 8 -3.07 2.81 -7.21
N ASP A 9 -3.25 4.13 -7.25
CA ASP A 9 -2.65 5.00 -8.25
C ASP A 9 -1.11 5.00 -8.19
N ARG A 10 -0.55 4.97 -6.97
CA ARG A 10 0.90 4.96 -6.74
C ARG A 10 1.59 3.67 -7.22
N VAL A 11 0.87 2.55 -7.26
CA VAL A 11 1.37 1.29 -7.84
C VAL A 11 1.04 1.13 -9.33
N GLY A 12 0.43 2.14 -9.97
CA GLY A 12 0.08 2.08 -11.39
C GLY A 12 -1.19 1.28 -11.67
N ARG A 13 -2.11 1.19 -10.70
CA ARG A 13 -3.39 0.48 -10.81
C ARG A 13 -3.24 -0.99 -11.20
N VAL A 14 -2.36 -1.71 -10.51
CA VAL A 14 -2.16 -3.14 -10.75
C VAL A 14 -3.47 -3.92 -10.59
N THR A 15 -3.71 -4.86 -11.49
CA THR A 15 -4.89 -5.73 -11.49
C THR A 15 -4.55 -7.19 -11.27
N GLU A 16 -3.26 -7.53 -11.22
CA GLU A 16 -2.77 -8.88 -11.03
C GLU A 16 -2.02 -9.01 -9.70
N PRO A 17 -2.29 -10.07 -8.91
CA PRO A 17 -1.53 -10.34 -7.71
C PRO A 17 -0.11 -10.77 -8.09
N GLY A 18 0.88 -10.24 -7.39
CA GLY A 18 2.27 -10.53 -7.71
C GLY A 18 3.26 -9.67 -6.93
N ARG A 19 4.53 -9.87 -7.25
CA ARG A 19 5.63 -9.13 -6.66
C ARG A 19 6.17 -8.09 -7.64
N TYR A 20 5.98 -6.82 -7.30
CA TYR A 20 6.37 -5.68 -8.12
C TYR A 20 7.65 -5.05 -7.59
N MET A 21 8.45 -4.47 -8.46
CA MET A 21 9.67 -3.78 -8.05
C MET A 21 9.30 -2.40 -7.47
N TYR A 22 9.68 -2.15 -6.21
CA TYR A 22 9.35 -0.91 -5.51
C TYR A 22 10.63 -0.26 -4.97
N THR A 23 11.03 0.85 -5.59
CA THR A 23 12.17 1.73 -5.28
C THR A 23 13.51 1.04 -4.92
N PHE A 24 13.58 0.33 -3.79
CA PHE A 24 14.77 -0.35 -3.25
C PHE A 24 14.50 -1.81 -2.81
N GLY A 25 13.44 -2.41 -3.34
CA GLY A 25 13.02 -3.75 -2.96
C GLY A 25 11.83 -4.22 -3.78
N TRP A 26 11.06 -5.11 -3.17
CA TRP A 26 9.94 -5.78 -3.81
C TRP A 26 8.67 -5.51 -3.03
N LEU A 27 7.59 -5.09 -3.68
CA LEU A 27 6.27 -4.93 -3.10
C LEU A 27 5.41 -6.12 -3.52
N THR A 28 4.99 -6.92 -2.55
CA THR A 28 4.04 -8.01 -2.76
C THR A 28 2.62 -7.49 -2.65
N ILE A 29 1.84 -7.70 -3.70
CA ILE A 29 0.43 -7.32 -3.80
C ILE A 29 -0.37 -8.60 -3.96
N THR A 30 -1.33 -8.82 -3.06
CA THR A 30 -2.18 -10.01 -3.08
C THR A 30 -3.49 -9.76 -3.81
N ALA A 31 -4.20 -10.83 -4.16
CA ALA A 31 -5.52 -10.72 -4.79
C ALA A 31 -6.53 -10.01 -3.86
N SER A 32 -6.37 -10.17 -2.55
CA SER A 32 -7.18 -9.49 -1.54
C SER A 32 -6.95 -7.97 -1.54
N ASP A 33 -5.70 -7.53 -1.69
CA ASP A 33 -5.38 -6.09 -1.77
C ASP A 33 -6.00 -5.45 -3.02
N ILE A 34 -5.95 -6.17 -4.15
CA ILE A 34 -6.56 -5.73 -5.40
C ILE A 34 -8.08 -5.65 -5.28
N ALA A 35 -8.72 -6.62 -4.63
CA ALA A 35 -10.17 -6.59 -4.40
C ALA A 35 -10.58 -5.37 -3.55
N ILE A 36 -9.78 -5.02 -2.53
CA ILE A 36 -10.00 -3.82 -1.72
C ILE A 36 -9.86 -2.57 -2.59
N TRP A 37 -8.85 -2.48 -3.46
CA TRP A 37 -8.69 -1.34 -4.36
C TRP A 37 -9.80 -1.23 -5.42
N GLN A 38 -10.30 -2.36 -5.91
CA GLN A 38 -11.45 -2.38 -6.82
C GLN A 38 -12.72 -1.86 -6.13
N GLN A 39 -12.92 -2.21 -4.86
CA GLN A 39 -14.06 -1.73 -4.07
C GLN A 39 -13.86 -0.28 -3.59
N TYR A 40 -12.62 0.08 -3.27
CA TYR A 40 -12.22 1.37 -2.71
C TYR A 40 -10.98 1.90 -3.45
N PRO A 41 -11.16 2.60 -4.60
CA PRO A 41 -10.02 3.10 -5.38
C PRO A 41 -9.19 4.16 -4.63
N HIS A 42 -9.73 4.74 -3.56
CA HIS A 42 -9.06 5.68 -2.67
C HIS A 42 -8.41 5.02 -1.45
N ALA A 43 -8.47 3.69 -1.31
CA ALA A 43 -7.85 3.00 -0.19
C ALA A 43 -6.31 3.13 -0.24
N ALA A 44 -5.74 3.51 0.90
CA ALA A 44 -4.32 3.64 1.08
C ALA A 44 -3.82 2.55 2.04
N PHE A 45 -2.97 1.67 1.53
CA PHE A 45 -2.38 0.61 2.34
C PHE A 45 -1.13 1.11 3.06
N THR A 46 -0.91 0.61 4.27
CA THR A 46 0.32 0.87 5.01
C THR A 46 1.41 -0.04 4.47
N LEU A 47 2.53 0.54 4.03
CA LEU A 47 3.67 -0.21 3.54
C LEU A 47 4.43 -0.82 4.73
N LEU A 48 4.36 -2.15 4.87
CA LEU A 48 5.08 -2.88 5.90
C LEU A 48 6.37 -3.44 5.32
N ALA A 49 7.51 -2.96 5.81
CA ALA A 49 8.81 -3.51 5.45
C ALA A 49 9.10 -4.76 6.28
N GLN A 50 9.20 -5.92 5.63
CA GLN A 50 9.75 -7.10 6.26
C GLN A 50 11.27 -6.99 6.23
N ARG A 51 11.91 -7.04 7.41
CA ARG A 51 13.37 -7.10 7.49
C ARG A 51 13.77 -8.54 7.13
N PRO A 52 14.57 -8.77 6.08
CA PRO A 52 15.08 -10.10 5.81
C PRO A 52 15.96 -10.58 6.97
N PRO A 53 16.00 -11.89 7.25
CA PRO A 53 16.91 -12.44 8.24
C PRO A 53 18.37 -12.08 7.89
N PRO A 54 19.25 -11.90 8.90
CA PRO A 54 20.64 -11.58 8.66
C PRO A 54 21.30 -12.72 7.87
N GLY A 55 21.73 -12.43 6.64
CA GLY A 55 22.37 -13.39 5.72
C GLY A 55 21.70 -13.50 4.35
N GLU A 56 20.51 -12.93 4.17
CA GLU A 56 19.80 -12.96 2.90
C GLU A 56 19.91 -11.61 2.18
N THR A 57 20.69 -11.57 1.08
CA THR A 57 20.82 -10.40 0.18
C THR A 57 19.62 -10.26 -0.76
N VAL A 58 18.48 -10.85 -0.41
CA VAL A 58 17.24 -10.66 -1.17
C VAL A 58 16.71 -9.29 -0.75
N GLY A 59 16.57 -8.39 -1.73
CA GLY A 59 16.14 -7.00 -1.51
C GLY A 59 14.91 -6.91 -0.62
N ARG A 60 14.80 -5.82 0.16
CA ARG A 60 13.74 -5.64 1.17
C ARG A 60 12.37 -5.97 0.59
N GLU A 61 11.68 -6.92 1.21
CA GLU A 61 10.32 -7.27 0.83
C GLU A 61 9.34 -6.41 1.62
N PHE A 62 8.47 -5.74 0.89
CA PHE A 62 7.42 -4.89 1.39
C PHE A 62 6.09 -5.56 1.12
N TYR A 63 5.20 -5.48 2.10
CA TYR A 63 3.85 -6.03 2.02
C TYR A 63 2.84 -4.94 2.32
N LEU A 64 1.66 -5.08 1.75
CA LEU A 64 0.52 -4.23 2.06
C LEU A 64 -0.08 -4.70 3.39
N GLY A 65 -0.01 -3.83 4.39
CA GLY A 65 -0.56 -4.09 5.72
C GLY A 65 -1.98 -3.54 5.85
N THR A 66 -2.24 -2.87 6.98
CA THR A 66 -3.52 -2.21 7.24
C THR A 66 -3.84 -1.19 6.14
N PHE A 67 -5.04 -1.30 5.56
CA PHE A 67 -5.59 -0.30 4.66
C PHE A 67 -6.41 0.72 5.41
N ASP A 68 -6.25 1.96 5.00
CA ASP A 68 -6.98 3.11 5.48
C ASP A 68 -7.85 3.60 4.32
N ILE A 69 -9.17 3.38 4.44
CA ILE A 69 -10.13 3.95 3.51
C ILE A 69 -10.40 5.34 4.06
N ALA A 70 -9.56 6.32 3.73
CA ALA A 70 -9.85 7.69 4.10
C ALA A 70 -11.21 8.04 3.48
N PRO A 71 -12.26 8.33 4.29
CA PRO A 71 -13.51 8.78 3.72
C PRO A 71 -13.21 10.13 3.07
N GLY A 72 -13.38 10.21 1.75
CA GLY A 72 -13.34 11.49 1.05
C GLY A 72 -14.25 12.47 1.79
N ALA A 73 -13.66 13.57 2.27
CA ALA A 73 -14.34 14.70 2.90
C ALA A 73 -15.12 14.41 4.19
N ARG A 74 -14.51 14.73 5.34
CA ARG A 74 -15.28 15.39 6.41
C ARG A 74 -15.06 16.90 6.28
N LEU A 75 -15.98 17.50 5.51
CA LEU A 75 -16.57 18.85 5.55
C LEU A 75 -15.69 20.02 6.01
N PRO A 76 -15.61 21.14 5.26
CA PRO A 76 -15.13 22.38 5.85
C PRO A 76 -16.00 22.68 7.08
N LEU A 77 -15.38 22.75 8.24
CA LEU A 77 -16.04 23.20 9.46
C LEU A 77 -16.36 24.69 9.29
N THR A 78 -17.51 25.00 8.67
CA THR A 78 -18.04 26.36 8.66
C THR A 78 -18.61 26.63 10.04
N THR A 79 -17.79 27.19 10.94
CA THR A 79 -18.29 27.84 12.15
C THR A 79 -18.62 29.29 11.80
N HIS A 80 -19.92 29.58 11.79
CA HIS A 80 -20.50 30.92 11.77
C HIS A 80 -20.47 31.53 13.18
#